data_AF-A0A9X4BJ69-F1
#
_entry.id   AF-A0A9X4BJ69-F1
#
_cell.length_a   1.000
_cell.length_b   1.000
_cell.length_c   1.000
_cell.angle_alpha   90.00
_cell.angle_beta   90.00
_cell.angle_gamma   90.00
#
_symmetry.space_group_name_H-M   'P 1'
#
loop_
_entity.id
_entity.type
_entity.pdbx_description
1 polymer ?
#
loop_
_entity_poly.entity_id
_entity_poly.type
_entity_poly.pdbx_seq_one_letter_code
_entity_poly.pdbx_strand_id
1 'polypeptide(L)'
;MKTLVIALLALVAAPARASERLPYAQCLRPDRVGEWYATGADGLVLRADRYYYRVTMASAQCPRFGKGAALHFRLNNALDRACGDANEAIVGDDGVPCPIARIDVIDKEAFRDAERAARDAKK
;
A
#
# COMPACT_ATOMS: atom_id res chain seq x y z
N MET A 1 47.63 -11.37 -31.88
CA MET A 1 46.24 -11.07 -32.25
C MET A 1 45.35 -11.72 -31.20
N LYS A 2 44.83 -10.96 -30.23
CA LYS A 2 44.09 -11.48 -29.07
C LYS A 2 42.70 -10.86 -29.09
N THR A 3 41.72 -11.72 -29.31
CA THR A 3 40.31 -11.44 -29.58
C THR A 3 39.65 -10.75 -28.38
N LEU A 4 39.05 -9.57 -28.59
CA LEU A 4 38.17 -8.92 -27.64
C LEU A 4 36.83 -9.67 -27.60
N VAL A 5 36.42 -10.14 -26.43
CA VAL A 5 35.07 -10.64 -26.20
C VAL A 5 34.24 -9.48 -25.66
N ILE A 6 33.27 -9.02 -26.46
CA ILE A 6 32.29 -8.01 -26.07
C ILE A 6 31.23 -8.70 -25.21
N ALA A 7 31.17 -8.38 -23.92
CA ALA A 7 30.12 -8.84 -23.03
C ALA A 7 28.85 -8.01 -23.27
N LEU A 8 27.81 -8.64 -23.85
CA LEU A 8 26.46 -8.08 -23.88
C LEU A 8 25.89 -8.07 -22.45
N LEU A 9 25.70 -6.87 -21.89
CA LEU A 9 24.87 -6.67 -20.70
C LEU A 9 23.40 -6.66 -21.14
N ALA A 10 22.71 -7.80 -20.96
CA ALA A 10 21.26 -7.85 -21.08
C ALA A 10 20.63 -7.10 -19.90
N LEU A 11 19.98 -5.96 -20.19
CA LEU A 11 19.14 -5.25 -19.23
C LEU A 11 17.89 -6.11 -18.98
N VAL A 12 17.90 -6.92 -17.92
CA VAL A 12 16.72 -7.67 -17.48
C VAL A 12 15.76 -6.67 -16.84
N ALA A 13 14.80 -6.16 -17.61
CA ALA A 13 13.65 -5.46 -17.06
C ALA A 13 12.85 -6.46 -16.22
N ALA A 14 12.91 -6.34 -14.89
CA ALA A 14 12.08 -7.15 -14.01
C ALA A 14 10.61 -6.93 -14.37
N PRO A 15 9.77 -7.98 -14.45
CA PRO A 15 8.37 -7.81 -14.77
C PRO A 15 7.75 -6.94 -13.68
N ALA A 16 7.20 -5.78 -14.07
CA ALA A 16 6.33 -5.02 -13.21
C ALA A 16 5.17 -5.94 -12.85
N ARG A 17 5.15 -6.46 -11.61
CA ARG A 17 4.02 -7.26 -11.13
C ARG A 17 2.79 -6.37 -11.24
N ALA A 18 1.92 -6.67 -12.20
CA ALA A 18 0.58 -6.13 -12.23
C ALA A 18 0.00 -6.30 -10.83
N SER A 19 -0.52 -5.21 -10.27
CA SER A 19 -1.13 -5.28 -8.94
C SER A 19 -2.31 -6.22 -9.03
N GLU A 20 -2.17 -7.42 -8.47
CA GLU A 20 -3.22 -8.41 -8.55
C GLU A 20 -4.29 -8.04 -7.52
N ARG A 21 -5.53 -7.89 -8.00
CA ARG A 21 -6.69 -7.62 -7.14
C ARG A 21 -6.79 -8.73 -6.09
N LEU A 22 -7.01 -8.36 -4.84
CA LEU A 22 -7.28 -9.32 -3.79
C LEU A 22 -8.57 -10.12 -4.06
N PRO A 23 -8.62 -11.41 -3.68
CA PRO A 23 -9.88 -12.14 -3.63
C PRO A 23 -10.89 -11.39 -2.76
N TYR A 24 -12.17 -11.36 -3.16
CA TYR A 24 -13.22 -10.57 -2.49
C TYR A 24 -13.28 -10.77 -0.97
N ALA A 25 -13.13 -12.02 -0.52
CA ALA A 25 -13.16 -12.38 0.90
C ALA A 25 -12.01 -11.75 1.74
N GLN A 26 -10.92 -11.35 1.07
CA GLN A 26 -9.74 -10.74 1.68
C GLN A 26 -9.68 -9.23 1.46
N CYS A 27 -10.55 -8.66 0.63
CA CYS A 27 -10.55 -7.22 0.39
C CYS A 27 -10.72 -6.44 1.69
N LEU A 28 -9.98 -5.35 1.79
CA LEU A 28 -9.99 -4.44 2.91
C LEU A 28 -11.40 -3.88 3.08
N ARG A 29 -11.89 -3.91 4.32
CA ARG A 29 -13.16 -3.31 4.72
C ARG A 29 -12.89 -1.98 5.41
N PRO A 30 -13.09 -0.83 4.74
CA PRO A 30 -12.88 0.48 5.34
C PRO A 30 -13.63 0.68 6.66
N ASP A 31 -14.87 0.18 6.75
CA ASP A 31 -15.72 0.26 7.95
C ASP A 31 -15.17 -0.52 9.15
N ARG A 32 -14.15 -1.36 8.95
CA ARG A 32 -13.54 -2.21 9.99
C ARG A 32 -12.09 -1.87 10.30
N VAL A 33 -11.56 -0.79 9.73
CA VAL A 33 -10.21 -0.32 10.05
C VAL A 33 -10.18 0.14 11.50
N GLY A 34 -9.40 -0.56 12.33
CA GLY A 34 -9.28 -0.25 13.76
C GLY A 34 -7.95 0.39 14.13
N GLU A 35 -6.86 0.01 13.46
CA GLU A 35 -5.51 0.53 13.70
C GLU A 35 -4.78 0.71 12.38
N TRP A 36 -3.96 1.75 12.29
CA TRP A 36 -3.12 1.96 11.12
C TRP A 36 -1.87 2.79 11.43
N TYR A 37 -0.82 2.60 10.61
CA TYR A 37 0.44 3.32 10.72
C TYR A 37 0.98 3.67 9.34
N ALA A 38 1.44 4.91 9.16
CA ALA A 38 2.21 5.28 7.97
C ALA A 38 3.63 4.69 8.07
N THR A 39 4.04 3.99 7.02
CA THR A 39 5.39 3.38 6.90
C THR A 39 6.33 4.22 6.02
N GLY A 40 5.88 5.39 5.56
CA GLY A 40 6.62 6.25 4.64
C GLY A 40 5.72 7.33 4.03
N ALA A 41 6.13 7.87 2.88
CA ALA A 41 5.35 8.85 2.11
C ALA A 41 4.24 8.20 1.27
N ASP A 42 4.40 6.93 0.92
CA ASP A 42 3.57 6.18 -0.02
C ASP A 42 3.03 4.87 0.58
N GLY A 43 3.22 4.64 1.88
CA GLY A 43 2.93 3.35 2.49
C GLY A 43 2.14 3.47 3.79
N LEU A 44 1.13 2.61 3.93
CA LEU A 44 0.41 2.37 5.17
C LEU A 44 0.42 0.88 5.52
N VAL A 45 0.36 0.58 6.82
CA VAL A 45 -0.08 -0.71 7.31
C VAL A 45 -1.37 -0.55 8.11
N LEU A 46 -2.33 -1.44 7.89
CA LEU A 46 -3.68 -1.36 8.45
C LEU A 46 -4.05 -2.69 9.13
N ARG A 47 -4.80 -2.63 10.22
CA ARG A 47 -5.53 -3.76 10.77
C ARG A 47 -7.01 -3.50 10.55
N ALA A 48 -7.67 -4.41 9.83
CA ALA A 48 -9.11 -4.38 9.67
C ALA A 48 -9.70 -5.78 9.85
N ASP A 49 -10.68 -5.87 10.75
CA ASP A 49 -11.25 -7.16 11.16
C ASP A 49 -10.16 -8.15 11.62
N ARG A 50 -10.05 -9.31 10.96
CA ARG A 50 -9.03 -10.34 11.25
C ARG A 50 -7.76 -10.24 10.41
N TYR A 51 -7.72 -9.31 9.45
CA TYR A 51 -6.64 -9.19 8.49
C TYR A 51 -5.72 -8.00 8.81
N TYR A 52 -4.47 -8.15 8.39
CA TYR A 52 -3.48 -7.09 8.37
C TYR A 52 -3.12 -6.81 6.92
N TYR A 53 -2.95 -5.54 6.61
CA TYR A 53 -2.74 -5.08 5.24
C TYR A 53 -1.51 -4.21 5.17
N ARG A 54 -0.79 -4.31 4.04
CA ARG A 54 0.11 -3.27 3.55
C ARG A 54 -0.57 -2.62 2.37
N VAL A 55 -0.68 -1.29 2.41
CA VAL A 55 -1.26 -0.51 1.32
C VAL A 55 -0.19 0.41 0.78
N THR A 56 0.07 0.29 -0.52
CA THR A 56 1.02 1.12 -1.25
C THR A 56 0.25 2.08 -2.13
N MET A 57 0.56 3.37 -2.03
CA MET A 57 0.00 4.45 -2.84
C MET A 57 0.74 4.56 -4.17
N ALA A 58 0.07 5.10 -5.19
CA ALA A 58 0.67 5.30 -6.51
C ALA A 58 1.71 6.42 -6.58
N SER A 59 1.71 7.34 -5.61
CA SER A 59 2.64 8.47 -5.58
C SER A 59 3.10 8.78 -4.16
N ALA A 60 4.37 9.16 -4.02
CA ALA A 60 4.94 9.67 -2.78
C ALA A 60 4.48 11.12 -2.44
N GLN A 61 3.75 11.76 -3.34
CA GLN A 61 3.19 13.11 -3.14
C GLN A 61 1.86 13.07 -2.37
N CYS A 62 1.41 11.87 -1.98
CA CYS A 62 0.20 11.73 -1.21
C CYS A 62 0.34 12.45 0.14
N PRO A 63 -0.72 13.16 0.57
CA PRO A 63 -0.70 13.87 1.84
C PRO A 63 -0.31 12.91 2.95
N ARG A 64 0.59 13.37 3.83
CA ARG A 64 0.98 12.57 5.00
C ARG A 64 -0.26 12.33 5.83
N PHE A 65 -0.74 11.09 5.83
CA PHE A 65 -1.85 10.68 6.68
C PHE A 65 -1.45 10.92 8.15
N GLY A 66 -2.05 11.94 8.76
CA GLY A 66 -1.72 12.42 10.10
C GLY A 66 -2.02 11.40 11.19
N LYS A 67 -1.39 11.54 12.36
CA LYS A 67 -1.59 10.61 13.48
C LYS A 67 -3.06 10.64 13.95
N GLY A 68 -3.79 9.54 13.78
CA GLY A 68 -5.13 9.38 14.34
C GLY A 68 -6.29 9.98 13.52
N ALA A 69 -6.04 10.45 12.30
CA ALA A 69 -7.12 10.75 11.37
C ALA A 69 -7.87 9.46 10.98
N ALA A 70 -9.18 9.53 10.81
CA ALA A 70 -9.91 8.44 10.19
C ALA A 70 -9.42 8.30 8.73
N LEU A 71 -9.11 7.07 8.29
CA LEU A 71 -8.81 6.85 6.89
C LEU A 71 -10.12 6.87 6.12
N HIS A 72 -10.24 7.84 5.21
CA HIS A 72 -11.35 7.91 4.28
C HIS A 72 -10.96 7.18 3.00
N PHE A 73 -11.85 6.33 2.50
CA PHE A 73 -11.60 5.57 1.28
C PHE A 73 -12.57 6.01 0.20
N ARG A 74 -12.04 6.30 -0.99
CA ARG A 74 -12.83 6.37 -2.21
C ARG A 74 -12.75 5.00 -2.88
N LEU A 75 -13.88 4.30 -2.86
CA LEU A 75 -14.00 2.96 -3.42
C LEU A 75 -14.54 3.02 -4.85
N ASN A 76 -14.39 1.92 -5.57
CA ASN A 76 -15.19 1.69 -6.75
C ASN A 76 -16.64 1.45 -6.32
N ASN A 77 -17.59 2.17 -6.93
CA ASN A 77 -19.02 2.24 -6.57
C ASN A 77 -19.73 0.86 -6.50
N ALA A 78 -19.14 -0.18 -7.07
CA ALA A 78 -19.69 -1.54 -7.04
C ALA A 78 -19.39 -2.32 -5.76
N LEU A 79 -18.41 -1.91 -4.95
CA LEU A 79 -17.94 -2.67 -3.78
C LEU A 79 -17.89 -1.79 -2.53
N ASP A 80 -18.28 -2.36 -1.39
CA ASP A 80 -18.10 -1.77 -0.04
C ASP A 80 -16.68 -2.01 0.52
N ARG A 81 -15.76 -2.45 -0.34
CA ARG A 81 -14.41 -2.94 0.00
C ARG A 81 -13.37 -2.37 -0.96
N ALA A 82 -12.15 -2.21 -0.45
CA ALA A 82 -10.98 -1.92 -1.27
C ALA A 82 -10.24 -3.22 -1.59
N CYS A 83 -10.15 -3.56 -2.88
CA CYS A 83 -9.55 -4.79 -3.36
C CYS A 83 -8.21 -4.59 -4.08
N GLY A 84 -7.71 -3.35 -4.18
CA GLY A 84 -6.58 -2.98 -5.01
C GLY A 84 -6.98 -2.67 -6.45
N ASP A 85 -8.21 -2.20 -6.65
CA ASP A 85 -8.76 -1.87 -7.96
C ASP A 85 -8.34 -0.49 -8.49
N ALA A 86 -8.44 -0.35 -9.81
CA ALA A 86 -8.34 0.96 -10.44
C ALA A 86 -9.40 1.92 -9.85
N ASN A 87 -9.01 3.19 -9.68
CA ASN A 87 -9.81 4.27 -9.08
C ASN A 87 -10.07 4.17 -7.57
N GLU A 88 -9.54 3.16 -6.88
CA GLU A 88 -9.51 3.17 -5.42
C GLU A 88 -8.47 4.17 -4.92
N ALA A 89 -8.82 4.90 -3.86
CA ALA A 89 -7.94 5.90 -3.27
C ALA A 89 -8.18 6.02 -1.77
N ILE A 90 -7.15 6.46 -1.04
CA ILE A 90 -7.30 6.97 0.32
C ILE A 90 -7.39 8.49 0.22
N VAL A 91 -8.38 9.08 0.87
CA VAL A 91 -8.57 10.53 0.91
C VAL A 91 -7.88 11.05 2.17
N GLY A 92 -6.90 11.94 1.97
CA GLY A 92 -6.19 12.58 3.07
C GLY A 92 -7.03 13.67 3.75
N ASP A 93 -6.45 14.28 4.80
CA ASP A 93 -7.10 15.35 5.57
C ASP A 93 -7.36 16.62 4.73
N ASP A 94 -6.58 16.81 3.66
CA ASP A 94 -6.75 17.89 2.68
C ASP A 94 -7.88 17.64 1.67
N GLY A 95 -8.55 16.48 1.76
CA GLY A 95 -9.59 16.07 0.84
C GLY A 95 -9.09 15.59 -0.52
N VAL A 96 -7.77 15.52 -0.74
CA VAL A 96 -7.19 15.10 -2.01
C VAL A 96 -7.09 13.57 -2.07
N PRO A 97 -7.71 12.90 -3.07
CA PRO A 97 -7.61 11.46 -3.21
C PRO A 97 -6.18 11.05 -3.61
N CYS A 98 -5.60 10.16 -2.83
CA CYS A 98 -4.35 9.48 -3.11
C CYS A 98 -4.63 8.07 -3.69
N PRO A 99 -4.33 7.82 -4.97
CA PRO A 99 -4.63 6.53 -5.58
C PRO A 99 -3.88 5.36 -4.92
N ILE A 100 -4.58 4.26 -4.70
CA ILE A 100 -3.99 3.02 -4.22
C ILE A 100 -3.33 2.31 -5.41
N ALA A 101 -2.05 1.98 -5.27
CA ALA A 101 -1.35 1.15 -6.24
C ALA A 101 -1.48 -0.35 -5.91
N ARG A 102 -1.45 -0.71 -4.62
CA ARG A 102 -1.52 -2.11 -4.17
C ARG A 102 -2.08 -2.25 -2.77
N ILE A 103 -2.77 -3.37 -2.54
CA ILE A 103 -3.15 -3.87 -1.22
C ILE A 103 -2.64 -5.29 -1.10
N ASP A 104 -1.76 -5.54 -0.13
CA ASP A 104 -1.26 -6.87 0.20
C ASP A 104 -1.79 -7.30 1.57
N VAL A 105 -2.24 -8.54 1.70
CA VAL A 105 -2.48 -9.14 3.02
C VAL A 105 -1.12 -9.53 3.61
N ILE A 106 -0.86 -9.07 4.82
CA ILE A 106 0.35 -9.39 5.58
C ILE A 106 -0.02 -10.15 6.85
N ASP A 107 0.95 -10.80 7.47
CA ASP A 107 0.75 -11.41 8.78
C ASP A 107 0.83 -10.38 9.93
N LYS A 108 0.54 -10.86 11.13
CA LYS A 108 0.54 -10.04 12.35
C LYS A 108 1.95 -9.56 12.72
N GLU A 109 2.98 -10.36 12.45
CA GLU A 109 4.37 -10.04 12.80
C GLU A 109 4.87 -8.87 11.95
N ALA A 110 4.70 -8.97 10.63
CA ALA A 110 5.00 -7.91 9.68
C ALA A 110 4.28 -6.59 10.01
N PHE A 111 3.02 -6.67 10.48
CA PHE A 111 2.30 -5.48 10.95
C PHE A 111 2.95 -4.88 12.20
N ARG A 112 3.32 -5.70 13.19
CA ARG A 112 3.91 -5.21 14.45
C ARG A 112 5.30 -4.63 14.25
N ASP A 113 6.07 -5.18 13.32
CA ASP A 113 7.37 -4.62 12.95
C ASP A 113 7.22 -3.25 12.27
N ALA A 114 6.26 -3.14 11.34
CA ALA A 114 5.96 -1.87 10.70
C ALA A 114 5.43 -0.82 11.70
N GLU A 115 4.58 -1.22 12.65
CA GLU A 115 4.15 -0.36 13.75
C GLU A 115 5.34 0.15 14.56
N ARG A 116 6.26 -0.74 14.96
CA ARG A 116 7.44 -0.38 15.75
C ARG A 116 8.30 0.63 14.98
N ALA A 117 8.61 0.35 13.73
CA ALA A 117 9.35 1.25 12.86
C ALA A 117 8.67 2.63 12.72
N ALA A 118 7.35 2.65 12.55
CA ALA A 118 6.59 3.90 12.44
C ALA A 118 6.53 4.70 13.75
N ARG A 119 6.68 4.04 14.92
CA ARG A 119 6.78 4.72 16.22
C ARG A 119 8.18 5.28 16.43
N ASP A 120 9.22 4.54 16.06
CA ASP A 120 10.61 4.97 16.24
C ASP A 120 10.98 6.13 15.30
N ALA A 121 10.47 6.15 14.07
CA ALA A 121 10.68 7.25 13.12
C ALA A 121 10.04 8.59 13.53
N LYS A 122 9.28 8.62 14.64
CA LYS A 122 8.63 9.83 15.18
C LYS A 122 9.36 10.42 16.40
N LYS A 123 10.41 9.76 16.88
CA LYS A 123 11.31 10.29 17.92
C LYS A 123 12.39 11.14 17.28
#